data_AF-A0A225EAJ5-F1
#
_entry.id   AF-A0A225EAJ5-F1
#
_cell.length_a   1.000
_cell.length_b   1.000
_cell.length_c   1.000
_cell.angle_alpha   90.00
_cell.angle_beta   90.00
_cell.angle_gamma   90.00
#
_symmetry.space_group_name_H-M   'P 1'
#
loop_
_entity.id
_entity.type
_entity.pdbx_description
1 polymer ?
#
loop_
_entity_poly.entity_id
_entity_poly.type
_entity_poly.pdbx_seq_one_letter_code
_entity_poly.pdbx_strand_id
1 'polypeptide(L)'
;MTLPTLLAVFTLSIPACGGSNAIPDDVIRVTASYPGANARVVADTVAAPIEQQVNGVKDVTGLESESRADGSYTLTVRFTPRTDLDMALVLVQNRVALANPILPEAVRQSGVTVCKAPDGPPAFWVAVTSPGGRYDERYLANYARINLVDEFARLRGATNARTVGAGEGKIRMWLDPEKLAAGAMTAADVIRLIEEQNIKVSTGRAQDKPLEFALLARGRFVDPDRLRDVILRATPNGEVIRLRDVARFEVGIGDGTFATVDGSPAALVAVTAWRGITTAAEVGKVVDQLAKRAPEDVRMEVVADVPADDSLVVNVRLPESASRERVQGTVAKISKAVRALTGVQRCTAFGDDREPNAATIFVKRSGEKRPAVADIRKALRDVPDIVCRVREAGREPLRFALCDAGDQGAKALWKAASAVVERMTADTAVVDVVLVGSTSRPEVRYTIDQTKLKVFDVSLSDVSNTLRVAVGVSELKGATEIDRTVVIQVPSRPGATRDDLSGFKVRNKQGQMVPLSAVTTVQDVEAESVVVRVNLHPAVILTTNPGEGVSPKEAIARCQKLIEEALPKGYRAENLSRSGR
;
A
#
# COMPACT_ATOMS: atom_id res chain seq x y z
N MET A 1 22.18 -8.74 -31.16
CA MET A 1 22.00 -9.52 -29.92
C MET A 1 21.36 -8.60 -28.90
N THR A 2 20.05 -8.69 -28.77
CA THR A 2 19.21 -7.90 -27.86
C THR A 2 19.35 -8.45 -26.45
N LEU A 3 19.91 -7.68 -25.52
CA LEU A 3 19.85 -7.99 -24.09
C LEU A 3 18.37 -8.17 -23.69
N PRO A 4 17.99 -9.27 -23.03
CA PRO A 4 16.64 -9.38 -22.48
C PRO A 4 16.49 -8.31 -21.40
N THR A 5 15.47 -7.47 -21.55
CA THR A 5 15.07 -6.43 -20.61
C THR A 5 14.79 -7.08 -19.25
N LEU A 6 15.75 -6.99 -18.34
CA LEU A 6 15.62 -7.48 -16.97
C LEU A 6 14.67 -6.53 -16.24
N LEU A 7 13.37 -6.77 -16.38
CA LEU A 7 12.35 -6.04 -15.62
C LEU A 7 12.54 -6.38 -14.15
N ALA A 8 12.85 -5.36 -13.37
CA ALA A 8 12.63 -5.40 -11.94
C ALA A 8 11.15 -5.62 -11.67
N VAL A 9 10.82 -6.68 -10.94
CA VAL A 9 9.44 -7.02 -10.63
C VAL A 9 9.31 -6.96 -9.11
N PHE A 10 8.84 -5.82 -8.61
CA PHE A 10 8.36 -5.75 -7.24
C PHE A 10 7.27 -6.82 -7.03
N THR A 11 7.30 -7.53 -5.90
CA THR A 11 6.26 -8.53 -5.65
C THR A 11 5.03 -7.85 -5.10
N LEU A 12 3.88 -8.25 -5.65
CA LEU A 12 2.70 -8.56 -4.85
C LEU A 12 3.15 -9.43 -3.68
N SER A 13 3.37 -8.81 -2.52
CA SER A 13 3.74 -9.51 -1.30
C SER A 13 2.55 -10.34 -0.83
N ILE A 14 2.42 -11.54 -1.42
CA ILE A 14 1.44 -12.55 -1.04
C ILE A 14 2.21 -13.86 -0.72
N PRO A 15 2.82 -13.99 0.48
CA PRO A 15 3.50 -15.23 0.91
C PRO A 15 2.51 -16.29 1.45
N ALA A 16 1.95 -17.19 0.63
CA ALA A 16 0.96 -18.17 1.12
C ALA A 16 1.58 -19.55 1.43
N CYS A 17 1.51 -20.01 2.68
CA CYS A 17 2.06 -21.30 3.16
C CYS A 17 1.12 -22.52 3.01
N GLY A 18 1.72 -23.73 3.01
CA GLY A 18 1.09 -25.03 2.77
C GLY A 18 1.02 -25.90 4.04
N GLY A 19 0.29 -27.01 3.94
CA GLY A 19 -0.24 -27.79 5.07
C GLY A 19 0.78 -28.48 5.97
N SER A 20 0.70 -28.17 7.25
CA SER A 20 0.75 -29.11 8.38
C SER A 20 0.16 -28.38 9.59
N ASN A 21 -0.37 -29.09 10.59
CA ASN A 21 -0.97 -28.53 11.83
C ASN A 21 0.08 -27.87 12.77
N ALA A 22 1.01 -27.08 12.22
CA ALA A 22 1.98 -26.31 12.97
C ALA A 22 1.46 -24.88 13.21
N ILE A 23 1.60 -24.45 14.46
CA ILE A 23 1.35 -23.08 14.93
C ILE A 23 2.05 -22.09 13.98
N PRO A 24 1.40 -21.02 13.50
CA PRO A 24 1.97 -20.20 12.42
C PRO A 24 3.22 -19.46 12.89
N ASP A 25 4.23 -19.40 12.02
CA ASP A 25 5.53 -18.78 12.31
C ASP A 25 5.40 -17.42 13.01
N ASP A 26 6.08 -17.33 14.14
CA ASP A 26 5.97 -16.28 15.15
C ASP A 26 6.57 -14.96 14.62
N VAL A 27 5.71 -14.08 14.09
CA VAL A 27 6.13 -12.76 13.59
C VAL A 27 5.49 -11.62 14.38
N ILE A 28 6.32 -10.66 14.75
CA ILE A 28 5.88 -9.34 15.19
C ILE A 28 6.11 -8.35 14.06
N ARG A 29 5.09 -7.57 13.74
CA ARG A 29 5.14 -6.52 12.73
C ARG A 29 5.22 -5.15 13.39
N VAL A 30 6.19 -4.36 12.98
CA VAL A 30 6.34 -2.96 13.35
C VAL A 30 6.05 -2.12 12.11
N THR A 31 5.11 -1.18 12.19
CA THR A 31 4.79 -0.27 11.10
C THR A 31 4.87 1.18 11.55
N ALA A 32 5.43 2.03 10.71
CA ALA A 32 5.45 3.48 10.90
C ALA A 32 5.14 4.18 9.57
N SER A 33 4.76 5.45 9.65
CA SER A 33 4.56 6.30 8.49
C SER A 33 5.34 7.60 8.68
N TYR A 34 6.09 7.99 7.66
CA TYR A 34 6.71 9.30 7.54
C TYR A 34 6.17 10.00 6.29
N PRO A 35 4.98 10.64 6.40
CA PRO A 35 4.32 11.24 5.24
C PRO A 35 5.22 12.24 4.51
N GLY A 36 5.36 12.05 3.19
CA GLY A 36 6.16 12.92 2.31
C GLY A 36 7.67 12.64 2.29
N ALA A 37 8.16 11.67 3.06
CA ALA A 37 9.55 11.20 2.95
C ALA A 37 9.67 10.13 1.85
N ASN A 38 10.76 10.15 1.07
CA ASN A 38 11.05 9.09 0.11
C ASN A 38 11.63 7.85 0.82
N ALA A 39 11.74 6.74 0.08
CA ALA A 39 12.10 5.44 0.66
C ALA A 39 13.46 5.47 1.40
N ARG A 40 14.43 6.21 0.86
CA ARG A 40 15.77 6.32 1.44
C ARG A 40 15.77 7.09 2.76
N VAL A 41 15.07 8.23 2.81
CA VAL A 41 14.93 9.01 4.05
C VAL A 41 14.24 8.18 5.13
N VAL A 42 13.19 7.44 4.78
CA VAL A 42 12.51 6.52 5.71
C VAL A 42 13.48 5.44 6.21
N ALA A 43 14.26 4.83 5.32
CA ALA A 43 15.23 3.80 5.70
C ALA A 43 16.29 4.32 6.68
N ASP A 44 16.86 5.50 6.41
CA ASP A 44 17.96 6.05 7.20
C ASP A 44 17.48 6.66 8.53
N THR A 45 16.28 7.27 8.57
CA THR A 45 15.79 8.03 9.74
C THR A 45 14.74 7.32 10.59
N VAL A 46 14.09 6.27 10.05
CA VAL A 46 13.05 5.50 10.76
C VAL A 46 13.44 4.04 10.89
N ALA A 47 13.79 3.40 9.77
CA ALA A 47 14.09 1.96 9.77
C ALA A 47 15.35 1.65 10.59
N ALA A 48 16.48 2.29 10.27
CA ALA A 48 17.74 1.99 10.93
C ALA A 48 17.69 2.18 12.48
N PRO A 49 17.14 3.28 13.04
CA PRO A 49 17.00 3.41 14.49
C PRO A 49 16.12 2.33 15.13
N ILE A 50 14.99 1.97 14.50
CA ILE A 50 14.09 0.92 15.01
C ILE A 50 14.77 -0.44 14.96
N GLU A 51 15.35 -0.80 13.82
CA GLU A 51 16.03 -2.07 13.61
C GLU A 51 17.18 -2.28 14.59
N GLN A 52 18.01 -1.24 14.82
CA GLN A 52 19.12 -1.30 15.76
C GLN A 52 18.65 -1.60 17.19
N GLN A 53 17.53 -1.01 17.63
CA GLN A 53 16.98 -1.32 18.96
C GLN A 53 16.37 -2.72 19.03
N VAL A 54 15.72 -3.18 17.95
CA VAL A 54 15.03 -4.48 17.89
C VAL A 54 15.99 -5.67 17.70
N ASN A 55 17.15 -5.47 17.09
CA ASN A 55 18.17 -6.51 16.87
C ASN A 55 18.69 -7.19 18.17
N GLY A 56 18.42 -6.59 19.34
CA GLY A 56 18.76 -7.15 20.65
C GLY A 56 17.59 -7.84 21.38
N VAL A 57 16.47 -8.14 20.72
CA VAL A 57 15.37 -8.90 21.32
C VAL A 57 15.72 -10.40 21.33
N LYS A 58 15.42 -11.07 22.45
CA LYS A 58 15.65 -12.50 22.62
C LYS A 58 14.84 -13.31 21.59
N ASP A 59 15.40 -14.43 21.13
CA ASP A 59 14.74 -15.42 20.26
C ASP A 59 14.40 -14.92 18.84
N VAL A 60 14.89 -13.73 18.46
CA VAL A 60 14.83 -13.22 17.08
C VAL A 60 15.77 -14.02 16.18
N THR A 61 15.24 -14.52 15.06
CA THR A 61 15.98 -15.28 14.04
C THR A 61 16.28 -14.46 12.80
N GLY A 62 15.51 -13.40 12.55
CA GLY A 62 15.76 -12.51 11.42
C GLY A 62 14.89 -11.26 11.44
N LEU A 63 15.45 -10.19 10.85
CA LEU A 63 14.80 -8.92 10.62
C LEU A 63 14.69 -8.68 9.11
N GLU A 64 13.48 -8.38 8.64
CA GLU A 64 13.22 -8.02 7.24
C GLU A 64 12.40 -6.73 7.23
N SER A 65 12.96 -5.65 6.70
CA SER A 65 12.31 -4.35 6.65
C SER A 65 12.17 -3.81 5.23
N GLU A 66 11.13 -3.02 5.04
CA GLU A 66 10.79 -2.39 3.78
C GLU A 66 10.40 -0.93 4.04
N SER A 67 11.06 -0.02 3.35
CA SER A 67 10.77 1.42 3.33
C SER A 67 10.36 1.83 1.92
N ARG A 68 9.27 2.58 1.75
CA ARG A 68 8.73 2.92 0.43
C ARG A 68 8.66 4.43 0.20
N ALA A 69 8.57 4.83 -1.07
CA ALA A 69 8.48 6.23 -1.48
C ALA A 69 7.17 6.93 -1.07
N ASP A 70 6.16 6.18 -0.60
CA ASP A 70 4.94 6.72 0.00
C ASP A 70 5.12 7.10 1.49
N GLY A 71 6.34 6.97 2.03
CA GLY A 71 6.65 7.25 3.43
C GLY A 71 6.38 6.08 4.36
N SER A 72 5.87 4.95 3.87
CA SER A 72 5.56 3.79 4.70
C SER A 72 6.81 2.98 5.07
N TYR A 73 6.83 2.50 6.32
CA TYR A 73 7.84 1.60 6.86
C TYR A 73 7.16 0.37 7.44
N THR A 74 7.66 -0.81 7.10
CA THR A 74 7.27 -2.09 7.71
C THR A 74 8.50 -2.89 8.06
N LEU A 75 8.61 -3.33 9.32
CA LEU A 75 9.58 -4.31 9.79
C LEU A 75 8.87 -5.58 10.23
N THR A 76 9.37 -6.69 9.73
CA THR A 76 8.95 -8.05 10.04
C THR A 76 10.03 -8.68 10.91
N VAL A 77 9.71 -8.92 12.17
CA VAL A 77 10.60 -9.56 13.15
C VAL A 77 10.21 -11.03 13.25
N ARG A 78 11.09 -11.93 12.82
CA ARG A 78 10.86 -13.38 12.87
C ARG A 78 11.48 -13.95 14.14
N PHE A 79 10.74 -14.84 14.80
CA PHE A 79 11.19 -15.51 16.03
C PHE A 79 11.44 -17.00 15.79
N THR A 80 12.10 -17.65 16.74
CA THR A 80 12.20 -19.11 16.76
C THR A 80 10.81 -19.74 16.88
N PRO A 81 10.54 -20.90 16.24
CA PRO A 81 9.24 -21.55 16.36
C PRO A 81 8.88 -21.85 17.83
N ARG A 82 7.62 -21.61 18.20
CA ARG A 82 7.06 -21.79 19.57
C ARG A 82 7.47 -20.71 20.57
N THR A 83 7.89 -19.55 20.08
CA THR A 83 8.13 -18.41 20.96
C THR A 83 6.80 -17.88 21.48
N ASP A 84 6.74 -17.47 22.75
CA ASP A 84 5.56 -16.78 23.27
C ASP A 84 5.46 -15.39 22.61
N LEU A 85 4.53 -15.26 21.66
CA LEU A 85 4.30 -14.04 20.91
C LEU A 85 3.76 -12.88 21.76
N ASP A 86 3.09 -13.15 22.87
CA ASP A 86 2.63 -12.09 23.77
C ASP A 86 3.83 -11.47 24.50
N MET A 87 4.76 -12.30 24.95
CA MET A 87 6.02 -11.82 25.52
C MET A 87 6.89 -11.13 24.46
N ALA A 88 7.01 -11.73 23.28
CA ALA A 88 7.78 -11.15 22.17
C ALA A 88 7.24 -9.78 21.77
N LEU A 89 5.91 -9.61 21.72
CA LEU A 89 5.26 -8.33 21.44
C LEU A 89 5.68 -7.26 22.45
N VAL A 90 5.64 -7.57 23.75
CA VAL A 90 6.05 -6.65 24.82
C VAL A 90 7.54 -6.29 24.69
N LEU A 91 8.40 -7.26 24.43
CA LEU A 91 9.84 -7.02 24.28
C LEU A 91 10.13 -6.12 23.07
N VAL A 92 9.50 -6.37 21.92
CA VAL A 92 9.65 -5.53 20.73
C VAL A 92 9.10 -4.13 20.99
N GLN A 93 7.92 -4.00 21.61
CA GLN A 93 7.35 -2.70 21.97
C GLN A 93 8.28 -1.89 22.87
N ASN A 94 8.88 -2.52 23.89
CA ASN A 94 9.86 -1.87 24.77
C ASN A 94 11.09 -1.39 24.00
N ARG A 95 11.62 -2.19 23.06
CA ARG A 95 12.76 -1.77 22.22
C ARG A 95 12.39 -0.63 21.27
N VAL A 96 11.21 -0.68 20.64
CA VAL A 96 10.71 0.40 19.78
C VAL A 96 10.53 1.69 20.58
N ALA A 97 10.07 1.61 21.83
CA ALA A 97 9.93 2.78 22.69
C ALA A 97 11.29 3.46 22.99
N LEU A 98 12.39 2.70 23.04
CA LEU A 98 13.75 3.25 23.16
C LEU A 98 14.22 3.97 21.89
N ALA A 99 13.72 3.59 20.71
CA ALA A 99 14.00 4.29 19.46
C ALA A 99 13.19 5.59 19.33
N ASN A 100 12.03 5.67 19.98
CA ASN A 100 11.06 6.77 19.83
C ASN A 100 11.64 8.18 19.99
N PRO A 101 12.57 8.47 20.93
CA PRO A 101 13.15 9.81 21.05
C PRO A 101 14.01 10.25 19.87
N ILE A 102 14.57 9.30 19.11
CA ILE A 102 15.46 9.53 17.95
C ILE A 102 14.63 9.69 16.67
N LEU A 103 13.39 9.21 16.66
CA LEU A 103 12.52 9.27 15.49
C LEU A 103 12.10 10.72 15.16
N PRO A 104 11.94 11.05 13.87
CA PRO A 104 11.41 12.34 13.44
C PRO A 104 10.04 12.65 14.06
N GLU A 105 9.77 13.93 14.32
CA GLU A 105 8.54 14.34 15.01
C GLU A 105 7.26 13.92 14.28
N ALA A 106 7.23 14.04 12.94
CA ALA A 106 6.09 13.62 12.13
C ALA A 106 5.75 12.13 12.29
N VAL A 107 6.77 11.28 12.50
CA VAL A 107 6.59 9.84 12.75
C VAL A 107 6.04 9.60 14.15
N ARG A 108 6.57 10.31 15.16
CA ARG A 108 6.07 10.23 16.54
C ARG A 108 4.61 10.66 16.66
N GLN A 109 4.22 11.71 15.94
CA GLN A 109 2.83 12.17 15.87
C GLN A 109 1.90 11.17 15.15
N SER A 110 2.41 10.50 14.11
CA SER A 110 1.68 9.43 13.41
C SER A 110 1.58 8.14 14.24
N GLY A 111 2.50 7.95 15.17
CA GLY A 111 2.64 6.75 16.00
C GLY A 111 3.38 5.62 15.29
N VAL A 112 3.98 4.75 16.10
CA VAL A 112 4.56 3.48 15.64
C VAL A 112 3.69 2.35 16.17
N THR A 113 3.16 1.52 15.27
CA THR A 113 2.31 0.39 15.63
C THR A 113 3.15 -0.87 15.70
N VAL A 114 3.00 -1.63 16.78
CA VAL A 114 3.61 -2.94 16.95
C VAL A 114 2.50 -3.94 17.22
N CYS A 115 2.35 -4.94 16.36
CA CYS A 115 1.30 -5.95 16.51
C CYS A 115 1.78 -7.35 16.15
N LYS A 116 1.11 -8.34 16.73
CA LYS A 116 1.19 -9.73 16.28
C LYS A 116 0.50 -9.80 14.91
N ALA A 117 1.17 -10.35 13.93
CA ALA A 117 0.60 -10.53 12.60
C ALA A 117 0.93 -11.95 12.12
N PRO A 118 -0.04 -12.69 11.56
CA PRO A 118 0.30 -13.90 10.84
C PRO A 118 1.22 -13.50 9.68
N ASP A 119 2.28 -14.26 9.48
CA ASP A 119 3.12 -14.10 8.32
C ASP A 119 2.41 -14.67 7.08
N GLY A 120 2.40 -13.91 5.99
CA GLY A 120 1.68 -14.24 4.77
C GLY A 120 0.53 -13.29 4.38
N PRO A 121 -0.19 -13.57 3.29
CA PRO A 121 -1.29 -12.75 2.81
C PRO A 121 -2.55 -12.97 3.66
N PRO A 122 -3.59 -12.17 3.41
CA PRO A 122 -4.92 -12.47 3.89
C PRO A 122 -5.33 -13.92 3.57
N ALA A 123 -5.80 -14.62 4.61
CA ALA A 123 -6.16 -16.03 4.54
C ALA A 123 -7.48 -16.23 3.79
N PHE A 124 -8.46 -15.35 4.03
CA PHE A 124 -9.78 -15.45 3.43
C PHE A 124 -10.11 -14.21 2.61
N TRP A 125 -10.80 -14.42 1.50
CA TRP A 125 -11.29 -13.38 0.62
C TRP A 125 -12.79 -13.56 0.42
N VAL A 126 -13.54 -12.52 0.76
CA VAL A 126 -15.00 -12.48 0.59
C VAL A 126 -15.33 -11.47 -0.48
N ALA A 127 -16.06 -11.87 -1.50
CA ALA A 127 -16.55 -10.96 -2.53
C ALA A 127 -17.96 -10.47 -2.22
N VAL A 128 -18.21 -9.22 -2.58
CA VAL A 128 -19.53 -8.60 -2.61
C VAL A 128 -19.82 -8.22 -4.07
N THR A 129 -20.91 -8.74 -4.62
CA THR A 129 -21.30 -8.60 -6.03
C THR A 129 -22.75 -8.13 -6.18
N SER A 130 -23.09 -7.62 -7.37
CA SER A 130 -24.44 -7.22 -7.78
C SER A 130 -24.82 -7.96 -9.06
N PRO A 131 -25.39 -9.18 -9.01
CA PRO A 131 -25.63 -9.99 -10.21
C PRO A 131 -26.55 -9.33 -11.24
N GLY A 132 -27.55 -8.58 -10.78
CA GLY A 132 -28.46 -7.78 -11.61
C GLY A 132 -27.87 -6.45 -12.07
N GLY A 133 -26.63 -6.13 -11.68
CA GLY A 133 -25.94 -4.89 -12.06
C GLY A 133 -26.56 -3.62 -11.46
N ARG A 134 -27.37 -3.75 -10.41
CA ARG A 134 -28.04 -2.60 -9.77
C ARG A 134 -27.05 -1.64 -9.12
N TYR A 135 -25.96 -2.17 -8.56
CA TYR A 135 -24.98 -1.41 -7.81
C TYR A 135 -23.61 -1.37 -8.51
N ASP A 136 -23.01 -0.18 -8.50
CA ASP A 136 -21.64 0.03 -9.01
C ASP A 136 -20.57 -0.46 -8.01
N GLU A 137 -19.33 -0.59 -8.47
CA GLU A 137 -18.17 -1.00 -7.66
C GLU A 137 -18.04 -0.15 -6.38
N ARG A 138 -18.34 1.15 -6.47
CA ARG A 138 -18.27 2.10 -5.36
C ARG A 138 -19.30 1.82 -4.28
N TYR A 139 -20.53 1.49 -4.65
CA TYR A 139 -21.57 1.15 -3.70
C TYR A 139 -21.19 -0.15 -2.97
N LEU A 140 -20.77 -1.18 -3.71
CA LEU A 140 -20.36 -2.47 -3.16
C LEU A 140 -19.18 -2.31 -2.19
N ALA A 141 -18.19 -1.50 -2.56
CA ALA A 141 -17.04 -1.14 -1.73
C ALA A 141 -17.43 -0.48 -0.40
N ASN A 142 -18.27 0.55 -0.46
CA ASN A 142 -18.72 1.26 0.75
C ASN A 142 -19.59 0.35 1.62
N TYR A 143 -20.47 -0.43 1.02
CA TYR A 143 -21.30 -1.40 1.73
C TYR A 143 -20.43 -2.43 2.47
N ALA A 144 -19.43 -2.99 1.80
CA ALA A 144 -18.48 -3.92 2.41
C ALA A 144 -17.70 -3.28 3.57
N ARG A 145 -17.20 -2.06 3.37
CA ARG A 145 -16.46 -1.32 4.42
C ARG A 145 -17.31 -1.09 5.67
N ILE A 146 -18.55 -0.67 5.50
CA ILE A 146 -19.43 -0.29 6.61
C ILE A 146 -19.99 -1.52 7.35
N ASN A 147 -20.32 -2.58 6.62
CA ASN A 147 -21.10 -3.69 7.18
C ASN A 147 -20.32 -4.99 7.38
N LEU A 148 -19.19 -5.19 6.69
CA LEU A 148 -18.46 -6.47 6.70
C LEU A 148 -17.13 -6.38 7.45
N VAL A 149 -16.38 -5.28 7.29
CA VAL A 149 -15.00 -5.17 7.82
C VAL A 149 -14.95 -5.43 9.33
N ASP A 150 -15.79 -4.73 10.11
CA ASP A 150 -15.79 -4.85 11.57
C ASP A 150 -16.26 -6.24 12.03
N GLU A 151 -17.20 -6.86 11.31
CA GLU A 151 -17.70 -8.19 11.63
C GLU A 151 -16.63 -9.26 11.41
N PHE A 152 -15.85 -9.17 10.32
CA PHE A 152 -14.72 -10.07 10.08
C PHE A 152 -13.54 -9.80 11.00
N ALA A 153 -13.27 -8.54 11.36
CA ALA A 153 -12.20 -8.20 12.31
C ALA A 153 -12.45 -8.78 13.72
N ARG A 154 -13.71 -9.04 14.09
CA ARG A 154 -14.10 -9.66 15.37
C ARG A 154 -13.99 -11.18 15.39
N LEU A 155 -13.73 -11.82 14.25
CA LEU A 155 -13.55 -13.28 14.22
C LEU A 155 -12.38 -13.70 15.11
N ARG A 156 -12.56 -14.80 15.84
CA ARG A 156 -11.49 -15.38 16.64
C ARG A 156 -10.32 -15.74 15.74
N GLY A 157 -9.13 -15.20 16.02
CA GLY A 157 -7.92 -15.43 15.22
C GLY A 157 -7.75 -14.47 14.04
N ALA A 158 -8.75 -13.65 13.71
CA ALA A 158 -8.56 -12.53 12.80
C ALA A 158 -7.69 -11.45 13.48
N THR A 159 -6.77 -10.90 12.70
CA THR A 159 -5.90 -9.78 13.12
C THR A 159 -6.26 -8.49 12.42
N ASN A 160 -6.74 -8.59 11.18
CA ASN A 160 -7.14 -7.46 10.37
C ASN A 160 -8.16 -7.90 9.31
N ALA A 161 -9.08 -7.02 8.96
CA ALA A 161 -9.94 -7.13 7.79
C ALA A 161 -9.93 -5.80 7.05
N ARG A 162 -9.85 -5.83 5.72
CA ARG A 162 -9.81 -4.62 4.89
C ARG A 162 -10.50 -4.83 3.56
N THR A 163 -11.05 -3.77 2.98
CA THR A 163 -11.57 -3.80 1.61
C THR A 163 -10.43 -3.75 0.58
N VAL A 164 -10.62 -4.40 -0.57
CA VAL A 164 -9.72 -4.42 -1.73
C VAL A 164 -10.54 -4.23 -3.01
N GLY A 165 -9.99 -3.55 -4.01
CA GLY A 165 -10.74 -3.19 -5.24
C GLY A 165 -11.78 -2.10 -5.02
N ALA A 166 -11.65 -1.37 -3.91
CA ALA A 166 -12.58 -0.39 -3.43
C ALA A 166 -11.83 0.92 -3.32
N GLY A 167 -11.93 1.78 -4.35
CA GLY A 167 -11.38 3.12 -4.17
C GLY A 167 -12.16 3.88 -3.12
N GLU A 168 -11.43 4.45 -2.16
CA GLU A 168 -12.02 5.30 -1.14
C GLU A 168 -12.74 6.47 -1.81
N GLY A 169 -13.92 6.86 -1.31
CA GLY A 169 -14.54 8.10 -1.75
C GLY A 169 -13.62 9.26 -1.39
N LYS A 170 -12.96 9.86 -2.39
CA LYS A 170 -12.07 11.01 -2.20
C LYS A 170 -12.74 12.25 -2.76
N ILE A 171 -12.72 13.33 -1.98
CA ILE A 171 -13.09 14.65 -2.49
C ILE A 171 -11.79 15.27 -2.97
N ARG A 172 -11.64 15.42 -4.28
CA ARG A 172 -10.53 16.18 -4.88
C ARG A 172 -10.93 17.65 -4.91
N MET A 173 -10.18 18.47 -4.20
CA MET A 173 -10.33 19.91 -4.22
C MET A 173 -9.15 20.51 -4.98
N TRP A 174 -9.42 21.13 -6.12
CA TRP A 174 -8.45 21.77 -7.00
C TRP A 174 -8.41 23.28 -6.69
N LEU A 175 -7.40 23.73 -5.94
CA LEU A 175 -7.21 25.14 -5.58
C LEU A 175 -6.70 25.96 -6.77
N ASP A 176 -7.21 27.17 -6.97
CA ASP A 176 -6.74 28.11 -8.01
C ASP A 176 -5.71 29.09 -7.41
N PRO A 177 -4.41 28.99 -7.75
CA PRO A 177 -3.37 29.82 -7.16
C PRO A 177 -3.52 31.31 -7.47
N GLU A 178 -4.08 31.65 -8.63
CA GLU A 178 -4.27 33.04 -9.05
C GLU A 178 -5.39 33.70 -8.25
N LYS A 179 -6.50 32.99 -8.05
CA LYS A 179 -7.61 33.47 -7.21
C LYS A 179 -7.22 33.55 -5.73
N LEU A 180 -6.44 32.60 -5.23
CA LEU A 180 -5.89 32.68 -3.88
C LEU A 180 -5.00 33.93 -3.72
N ALA A 181 -4.09 34.16 -4.67
CA ALA A 181 -3.24 35.35 -4.65
C ALA A 181 -4.06 36.66 -4.73
N ALA A 182 -5.11 36.71 -5.55
CA ALA A 182 -6.02 37.86 -5.65
C ALA A 182 -6.79 38.11 -4.35
N GLY A 183 -7.18 37.06 -3.64
CA GLY A 183 -7.75 37.14 -2.28
C GLY A 183 -6.71 37.45 -1.18
N ALA A 184 -5.45 37.67 -1.57
CA ALA A 184 -4.29 37.76 -0.69
C ALA A 184 -4.30 36.60 0.33
N MET A 185 -4.38 35.37 -0.18
CA MET A 185 -4.39 34.10 0.53
C MET A 185 -3.36 33.13 -0.06
N THR A 186 -2.94 32.16 0.75
CA THR A 186 -2.08 31.05 0.33
C THR A 186 -2.83 29.72 0.42
N ALA A 187 -2.28 28.67 -0.19
CA ALA A 187 -2.82 27.32 -0.02
C ALA A 187 -2.77 26.84 1.45
N ALA A 188 -1.73 27.23 2.19
CA ALA A 188 -1.60 26.94 3.62
C ALA A 188 -2.70 27.62 4.45
N ASP A 189 -3.08 28.85 4.10
CA ASP A 189 -4.20 29.56 4.75
C ASP A 189 -5.50 28.77 4.59
N VAL A 190 -5.78 28.23 3.41
CA VAL A 190 -6.98 27.44 3.14
C VAL A 190 -7.03 26.18 4.00
N ILE A 191 -5.94 25.42 4.08
CA ILE A 191 -5.87 24.19 4.88
C ILE A 191 -6.17 24.49 6.34
N ARG A 192 -5.48 25.48 6.91
CA ARG A 192 -5.67 25.90 8.29
C ARG A 192 -7.12 26.32 8.58
N LEU A 193 -7.74 27.07 7.67
CA LEU A 193 -9.13 27.53 7.82
C LEU A 193 -10.14 26.38 7.75
N ILE A 194 -9.89 25.37 6.92
CA ILE A 194 -10.73 24.16 6.86
C ILE A 194 -10.61 23.40 8.19
N GLU A 195 -9.41 23.23 8.72
CA GLU A 195 -9.18 22.55 10.01
C GLU A 195 -9.83 23.31 11.18
N GLU A 196 -9.69 24.64 11.23
CA GLU A 196 -10.31 25.52 12.24
C GLU A 196 -11.85 25.45 12.22
N GLN A 197 -12.45 25.28 11.04
CA GLN A 197 -13.92 25.19 10.89
C GLN A 197 -14.45 23.76 10.98
N ASN A 198 -13.58 22.74 11.07
CA ASN A 198 -13.92 21.32 11.13
C ASN A 198 -13.67 20.73 12.53
N ILE A 199 -14.04 21.44 13.59
CA ILE A 199 -13.80 21.03 14.97
C ILE A 199 -15.00 20.24 15.53
N LYS A 200 -14.76 19.08 16.14
CA LYS A 200 -15.76 18.43 17.02
C LYS A 200 -15.88 19.22 18.32
N VAL A 201 -16.86 20.10 18.40
CA VAL A 201 -17.12 20.82 19.65
C VAL A 201 -17.93 19.93 20.59
N SER A 202 -17.35 19.54 21.72
CA SER A 202 -18.10 18.94 22.83
C SER A 202 -18.69 20.06 23.68
N THR A 203 -19.99 20.29 23.55
CA THR A 203 -20.70 21.42 24.20
C THR A 203 -21.15 21.13 25.63
N GLY A 204 -20.78 19.99 26.22
CA GLY A 204 -21.16 19.63 27.60
C GLY A 204 -22.65 19.32 27.78
N ARG A 205 -23.14 19.39 29.03
CA ARG A 205 -24.55 19.21 29.40
C ARG A 205 -25.11 20.52 29.94
N ALA A 206 -26.32 20.88 29.55
CA ALA A 206 -27.10 21.92 30.19
C ALA A 206 -28.02 21.27 31.23
N GLN A 207 -27.93 21.72 32.49
CA GLN A 207 -28.85 21.31 33.56
C GLN A 207 -29.92 22.38 33.75
N ASP A 208 -31.17 22.04 33.41
CA ASP A 208 -32.34 22.79 33.83
C ASP A 208 -33.36 21.81 34.41
N LYS A 209 -33.42 21.67 35.75
CA LYS A 209 -34.28 20.65 36.37
C LYS A 209 -35.75 20.93 36.02
N PRO A 210 -36.54 19.91 35.57
CA PRO A 210 -36.28 18.47 35.70
C PRO A 210 -35.67 17.78 34.45
N LEU A 211 -35.16 18.51 33.45
CA LEU A 211 -34.64 17.95 32.19
C LEU A 211 -33.14 18.24 31.99
N GLU A 212 -32.34 17.18 31.85
CA GLU A 212 -30.96 17.31 31.34
C GLU A 212 -30.96 17.28 29.82
N PHE A 213 -30.34 18.27 29.19
CA PHE A 213 -30.12 18.30 27.74
C PHE A 213 -28.63 18.12 27.42
N ALA A 214 -28.32 17.15 26.56
CA ALA A 214 -27.02 17.09 25.92
C ALA A 214 -26.96 18.19 24.86
N LEU A 215 -26.08 19.16 25.04
CA LEU A 215 -25.82 20.14 23.99
C LEU A 215 -24.93 19.46 22.95
N LEU A 216 -25.37 19.42 21.70
CA LEU A 216 -24.60 18.90 20.58
C LEU A 216 -24.33 20.02 19.58
N ALA A 217 -23.10 20.52 19.52
CA ALA A 217 -22.65 21.37 18.43
C ALA A 217 -22.12 20.48 17.28
N ARG A 218 -22.77 20.57 16.11
CA ARG A 218 -22.29 19.91 14.88
C ARG A 218 -21.18 20.75 14.26
N GLY A 219 -19.93 20.28 14.33
CA GLY A 219 -18.79 20.98 13.71
C GLY A 219 -17.99 20.17 12.70
N ARG A 220 -18.38 18.93 12.38
CA ARG A 220 -17.76 18.14 11.30
C ARG A 220 -18.62 18.20 10.04
N PHE A 221 -18.01 18.40 8.87
CA PHE A 221 -18.78 18.48 7.62
C PHE A 221 -19.44 17.15 7.28
N VAL A 222 -20.76 17.10 7.18
CA VAL A 222 -21.48 15.85 6.83
C VAL A 222 -21.51 15.62 5.32
N ASP A 223 -21.53 16.72 4.56
CA ASP A 223 -21.78 16.75 3.12
C ASP A 223 -20.64 17.50 2.39
N PRO A 224 -20.14 16.98 1.25
CA PRO A 224 -19.28 17.74 0.33
C PRO A 224 -19.72 19.18 0.06
N ASP A 225 -21.02 19.48 0.01
CA ASP A 225 -21.51 20.83 -0.25
C ASP A 225 -21.21 21.81 0.89
N ARG A 226 -21.14 21.34 2.15
CA ARG A 226 -20.74 22.19 3.28
C ARG A 226 -19.28 22.58 3.22
N LEU A 227 -18.43 21.72 2.67
CA LEU A 227 -17.03 22.04 2.44
C LEU A 227 -16.88 23.20 1.44
N ARG A 228 -17.76 23.28 0.43
CA ARG A 228 -17.77 24.36 -0.57
C ARG A 228 -18.07 25.74 0.03
N ASP A 229 -18.83 25.76 1.12
CA ASP A 229 -19.30 26.97 1.78
C ASP A 229 -18.37 27.46 2.91
N VAL A 230 -17.24 26.79 3.14
CA VAL A 230 -16.22 27.21 4.10
C VAL A 230 -15.82 28.66 3.80
N ILE A 231 -15.90 29.49 4.84
CA ILE A 231 -15.58 30.90 4.74
C ILE A 231 -14.08 31.05 4.86
N LEU A 232 -13.46 31.59 3.81
CA LEU A 232 -12.02 31.77 3.78
C LEU A 232 -11.60 33.16 4.27
N ARG A 233 -12.36 34.17 3.87
CA ARG A 233 -12.10 35.55 4.25
C ARG A 233 -13.36 36.38 4.16
N ALA A 234 -13.51 37.34 5.05
CA ALA A 234 -14.45 38.43 4.91
C ALA A 234 -13.68 39.73 4.69
N THR A 235 -14.06 40.52 3.70
CA THR A 235 -13.52 41.87 3.49
C THR A 235 -14.23 42.86 4.43
N PRO A 236 -13.60 44.01 4.76
CA PRO A 236 -14.24 45.05 5.55
C PRO A 236 -15.57 45.57 4.97
N ASN A 237 -15.78 45.38 3.67
CA ASN A 237 -16.98 45.79 2.94
C ASN A 237 -18.12 44.74 3.01
N GLY A 238 -17.91 43.63 3.73
CA GLY A 238 -18.89 42.56 3.88
C GLY A 238 -18.87 41.49 2.78
N GLU A 239 -17.94 41.57 1.82
CA GLU A 239 -17.77 40.50 0.83
C GLU A 239 -17.12 39.28 1.48
N VAL A 240 -17.72 38.12 1.28
CA VAL A 240 -17.25 36.85 1.86
C VAL A 240 -16.71 35.97 0.74
N ILE A 241 -15.40 35.74 0.77
CA ILE A 241 -14.72 34.77 -0.09
C ILE A 241 -14.92 33.39 0.53
N ARG A 242 -15.57 32.50 -0.22
CA ARG A 242 -15.78 31.10 0.16
C ARG A 242 -14.84 30.18 -0.60
N LEU A 243 -14.71 28.95 -0.11
CA LEU A 243 -13.85 27.95 -0.72
C LEU A 243 -14.25 27.62 -2.17
N ARG A 244 -15.55 27.61 -2.49
CA ARG A 244 -16.06 27.48 -3.86
C ARG A 244 -15.62 28.58 -4.83
N ASP A 245 -15.24 29.75 -4.33
CA ASP A 245 -14.84 30.86 -5.20
C ASP A 245 -13.39 30.66 -5.70
N VAL A 246 -12.58 29.93 -4.93
CA VAL A 246 -11.14 29.71 -5.16
C VAL A 246 -10.78 28.25 -5.45
N ALA A 247 -11.75 27.33 -5.48
CA ALA A 247 -11.49 25.90 -5.67
C ALA A 247 -12.58 25.18 -6.49
N ARG A 248 -12.16 24.23 -7.33
CA ARG A 248 -13.07 23.27 -7.98
C ARG A 248 -13.13 21.98 -7.16
N PHE A 249 -14.33 21.44 -6.99
CA PHE A 249 -14.55 20.22 -6.22
C PHE A 249 -15.03 19.07 -7.10
N GLU A 250 -14.37 17.93 -6.97
CA GLU A 250 -14.76 16.68 -7.61
C GLU A 250 -14.94 15.62 -6.54
N VAL A 251 -16.16 15.10 -6.44
CA VAL A 251 -16.42 13.91 -5.63
C VAL A 251 -16.12 12.72 -6.52
N GLY A 252 -14.94 12.14 -6.30
CA GLY A 252 -14.45 11.01 -7.07
C GLY A 252 -14.32 9.76 -6.20
N ILE A 253 -13.98 8.69 -6.89
CA ILE A 253 -13.29 7.57 -6.28
C ILE A 253 -11.81 7.95 -6.29
N GLY A 254 -11.10 7.76 -5.19
CA GLY A 254 -9.66 7.94 -5.14
C GLY A 254 -8.93 7.02 -6.12
N ASP A 255 -7.60 7.06 -6.10
CA ASP A 255 -6.74 6.12 -6.83
C ASP A 255 -6.82 4.72 -6.18
N GLY A 256 -8.01 4.13 -6.24
CA GLY A 256 -8.30 2.79 -5.77
C GLY A 256 -7.97 1.76 -6.82
N THR A 257 -7.81 0.53 -6.37
CA THR A 257 -7.73 -0.63 -7.24
C THR A 257 -9.10 -1.01 -7.77
N PHE A 258 -9.13 -1.93 -8.72
CA PHE A 258 -10.36 -2.56 -9.18
C PHE A 258 -10.48 -3.94 -8.53
N ALA A 259 -11.71 -4.44 -8.40
CA ALA A 259 -11.94 -5.87 -8.20
C ALA A 259 -13.06 -6.41 -9.10
N THR A 260 -12.91 -7.66 -9.49
CA THR A 260 -13.88 -8.36 -10.34
C THR A 260 -14.03 -9.81 -9.89
N VAL A 261 -15.24 -10.32 -10.04
CA VAL A 261 -15.55 -11.75 -9.94
C VAL A 261 -16.15 -12.15 -11.27
N ASP A 262 -15.50 -13.11 -11.94
CA ASP A 262 -15.94 -13.62 -13.24
C ASP A 262 -16.14 -12.49 -14.28
N GLY A 263 -15.26 -11.47 -14.22
CA GLY A 263 -15.29 -10.30 -15.09
C GLY A 263 -16.32 -9.22 -14.72
N SER A 264 -17.24 -9.51 -13.79
CA SER A 264 -18.19 -8.53 -13.27
C SER A 264 -17.57 -7.71 -12.14
N PRO A 265 -17.88 -6.40 -12.02
CA PRO A 265 -17.41 -5.57 -10.91
C PRO A 265 -17.79 -6.16 -9.54
N ALA A 266 -16.84 -6.10 -8.61
CA ALA A 266 -17.02 -6.62 -7.25
C ALA A 266 -16.24 -5.76 -6.26
N ALA A 267 -16.60 -5.84 -4.99
CA ALA A 267 -15.73 -5.42 -3.89
C ALA A 267 -15.22 -6.65 -3.15
N LEU A 268 -13.96 -6.66 -2.72
CA LEU A 268 -13.41 -7.76 -1.92
C LEU A 268 -13.16 -7.30 -0.49
N VAL A 269 -13.33 -8.21 0.46
CA VAL A 269 -12.86 -8.08 1.84
C VAL A 269 -11.80 -9.13 2.08
N ALA A 270 -10.59 -8.67 2.35
CA ALA A 270 -9.44 -9.50 2.65
C ALA A 270 -9.29 -9.63 4.17
N VAL A 271 -9.41 -10.86 4.68
CA VAL A 271 -9.34 -11.19 6.10
C VAL A 271 -8.00 -11.84 6.41
N THR A 272 -7.20 -11.16 7.23
CA THR A 272 -5.90 -11.64 7.69
C THR A 272 -6.09 -12.33 9.04
N ALA A 273 -5.85 -13.63 9.08
CA ALA A 273 -6.15 -14.47 10.23
C ALA A 273 -5.07 -15.53 10.47
N TRP A 274 -4.90 -15.91 11.74
CA TRP A 274 -4.05 -17.02 12.15
C TRP A 274 -4.64 -18.35 11.68
N ARG A 275 -3.81 -19.11 10.97
CA ARG A 275 -4.18 -20.42 10.43
C ARG A 275 -4.49 -21.39 11.57
N GLY A 276 -5.50 -22.23 11.36
CA GLY A 276 -5.95 -23.21 12.36
C GLY A 276 -6.74 -22.62 13.53
N ILE A 277 -6.80 -21.29 13.67
CA ILE A 277 -7.68 -20.62 14.64
C ILE A 277 -8.98 -20.21 13.98
N THR A 278 -8.90 -19.45 12.88
CA THR A 278 -10.08 -19.08 12.09
C THR A 278 -10.29 -20.11 10.97
N THR A 279 -11.53 -20.55 10.78
CA THR A 279 -11.90 -21.54 9.76
C THR A 279 -12.80 -20.95 8.67
N ALA A 280 -12.77 -21.52 7.46
CA ALA A 280 -13.70 -21.13 6.39
C ALA A 280 -15.17 -21.27 6.78
N ALA A 281 -15.50 -22.26 7.62
CA ALA A 281 -16.86 -22.45 8.10
C ALA A 281 -17.35 -21.30 8.99
N GLU A 282 -16.48 -20.73 9.83
CA GLU A 282 -16.80 -19.54 10.64
C GLU A 282 -16.99 -18.31 9.77
N VAL A 283 -16.10 -18.09 8.80
CA VAL A 283 -16.23 -17.00 7.83
C VAL A 283 -17.53 -17.13 7.04
N GLY A 284 -17.85 -18.35 6.56
CA GLY A 284 -19.09 -18.66 5.85
C GLY A 284 -20.34 -18.39 6.69
N LYS A 285 -20.35 -18.74 7.97
CA LYS A 285 -21.47 -18.42 8.88
C LYS A 285 -21.71 -16.92 9.00
N VAL A 286 -20.65 -16.11 9.10
CA VAL A 286 -20.78 -14.64 9.13
C VAL A 286 -21.34 -14.14 7.81
N VAL A 287 -20.85 -14.65 6.68
CA VAL A 287 -21.39 -14.33 5.34
C VAL A 287 -22.89 -14.66 5.25
N ASP A 288 -23.31 -15.84 5.69
CA ASP A 288 -24.73 -16.26 5.67
C ASP A 288 -25.61 -15.38 6.55
N GLN A 289 -25.10 -14.91 7.69
CA GLN A 289 -25.82 -14.01 8.58
C GLN A 289 -25.96 -12.61 7.97
N LEU A 290 -24.90 -12.09 7.37
CA LEU A 290 -24.91 -10.78 6.71
C LEU A 290 -25.74 -10.79 5.43
N ALA A 291 -25.73 -11.91 4.69
CA ALA A 291 -26.54 -12.10 3.49
C ALA A 291 -28.04 -11.96 3.76
N LYS A 292 -28.53 -12.32 4.97
CA LYS A 292 -29.94 -12.14 5.37
C LYS A 292 -30.36 -10.68 5.52
N ARG A 293 -29.40 -9.78 5.73
CA ARG A 293 -29.60 -8.32 5.88
C ARG A 293 -29.12 -7.54 4.65
N ALA A 294 -28.72 -8.25 3.59
CA ALA A 294 -28.23 -7.64 2.37
C ALA A 294 -29.36 -6.88 1.66
N PRO A 295 -29.08 -5.70 1.08
CA PRO A 295 -29.98 -5.05 0.14
C PRO A 295 -30.31 -5.98 -1.04
N GLU A 296 -31.44 -5.71 -1.70
CA GLU A 296 -31.82 -6.43 -2.92
C GLU A 296 -30.71 -6.36 -3.97
N ASP A 297 -30.41 -7.47 -4.64
CA ASP A 297 -29.30 -7.64 -5.60
C ASP A 297 -27.88 -7.70 -4.99
N VAL A 298 -27.67 -7.45 -3.70
CA VAL A 298 -26.36 -7.68 -3.08
C VAL A 298 -26.18 -9.18 -2.80
N ARG A 299 -25.04 -9.73 -3.22
CA ARG A 299 -24.58 -11.09 -2.91
C ARG A 299 -23.20 -11.06 -2.28
N MET A 300 -23.00 -11.97 -1.33
CA MET A 300 -21.73 -12.14 -0.62
C MET A 300 -21.30 -13.59 -0.70
N GLU A 301 -20.03 -13.84 -0.99
CA GLU A 301 -19.50 -15.20 -1.10
C GLU A 301 -18.02 -15.26 -0.72
N VAL A 302 -17.60 -16.38 -0.13
CA VAL A 302 -16.17 -16.66 0.10
C VAL A 302 -15.57 -17.12 -1.22
N VAL A 303 -14.70 -16.30 -1.80
CA VAL A 303 -14.09 -16.54 -3.12
C VAL A 303 -12.73 -17.21 -3.03
N ALA A 304 -12.03 -17.06 -1.92
CA ALA A 304 -10.79 -17.81 -1.67
C ALA A 304 -10.57 -18.06 -0.16
N ASP A 305 -10.27 -19.30 0.18
CA ASP A 305 -9.55 -19.73 1.39
C ASP A 305 -8.13 -20.08 0.96
N VAL A 306 -7.21 -19.12 1.03
CA VAL A 306 -5.84 -19.28 0.49
C VAL A 306 -5.07 -20.44 1.16
N PRO A 307 -5.21 -20.70 2.47
CA PRO A 307 -4.60 -21.86 3.12
C PRO A 307 -5.15 -23.24 2.68
N ALA A 308 -6.44 -23.37 2.38
CA ALA A 308 -7.09 -24.67 2.20
C ALA A 308 -7.63 -24.93 0.78
N ASP A 309 -7.91 -23.89 0.00
CA ASP A 309 -8.44 -24.03 -1.35
C ASP A 309 -7.37 -24.56 -2.30
N ASP A 310 -7.78 -25.52 -3.13
CA ASP A 310 -7.03 -25.95 -4.32
C ASP A 310 -7.13 -24.91 -5.46
N SER A 311 -6.89 -23.63 -5.14
CA SER A 311 -6.92 -22.54 -6.11
C SER A 311 -5.54 -22.31 -6.72
N LEU A 312 -5.47 -21.71 -7.90
CA LEU A 312 -4.24 -21.15 -8.45
C LEU A 312 -4.21 -19.63 -8.23
N VAL A 313 -3.02 -19.10 -7.96
CA VAL A 313 -2.77 -17.66 -7.85
C VAL A 313 -1.96 -17.24 -9.07
N VAL A 314 -2.53 -16.34 -9.87
CA VAL A 314 -1.85 -15.71 -11.02
C VAL A 314 -1.55 -14.27 -10.65
N ASN A 315 -0.27 -13.94 -10.54
CA ASN A 315 0.19 -12.56 -10.40
C ASN A 315 0.52 -12.05 -11.78
N VAL A 316 -0.06 -10.92 -12.16
CA VAL A 316 0.12 -10.27 -13.46
C VAL A 316 0.73 -8.91 -13.22
N ARG A 317 1.78 -8.58 -13.97
CA ARG A 317 2.39 -7.26 -13.95
C ARG A 317 2.58 -6.72 -15.35
N LEU A 318 2.25 -5.45 -15.53
CA LEU A 318 2.50 -4.68 -16.73
C LEU A 318 3.70 -3.73 -16.52
N PRO A 319 4.26 -3.14 -17.60
CA PRO A 319 5.28 -2.09 -17.48
C PRO A 319 4.85 -0.94 -16.55
N GLU A 320 5.80 -0.26 -15.92
CA GLU A 320 5.52 0.79 -14.93
C GLU A 320 4.67 1.95 -15.47
N SER A 321 4.69 2.18 -16.79
CA SER A 321 3.88 3.19 -17.46
C SER A 321 2.42 2.79 -17.71
N ALA A 322 2.01 1.57 -17.35
CA ALA A 322 0.66 1.09 -17.59
C ALA A 322 -0.36 1.80 -16.67
N SER A 323 -1.42 2.37 -17.26
CA SER A 323 -2.55 2.92 -16.50
C SER A 323 -3.39 1.82 -15.86
N ARG A 324 -4.19 2.18 -14.84
CA ARG A 324 -5.15 1.28 -14.19
C ARG A 324 -6.08 0.64 -15.21
N GLU A 325 -6.62 1.42 -16.16
CA GLU A 325 -7.54 0.93 -17.19
C GLU A 325 -6.86 -0.11 -18.09
N ARG A 326 -5.57 0.09 -18.42
CA ARG A 326 -4.77 -0.89 -19.18
C ARG A 326 -4.60 -2.18 -18.40
N VAL A 327 -4.30 -2.11 -17.11
CA VAL A 327 -4.16 -3.29 -16.24
C VAL A 327 -5.49 -4.02 -16.14
N GLN A 328 -6.58 -3.33 -15.80
CA GLN A 328 -7.91 -3.91 -15.69
C GLN A 328 -8.36 -4.57 -17.00
N GLY A 329 -8.17 -3.91 -18.15
CA GLY A 329 -8.49 -4.47 -19.45
C GLY A 329 -7.67 -5.73 -19.80
N THR A 330 -6.39 -5.75 -19.40
CA THR A 330 -5.52 -6.92 -19.60
C THR A 330 -5.94 -8.09 -18.69
N VAL A 331 -6.23 -7.80 -17.43
CA VAL A 331 -6.73 -8.78 -16.46
C VAL A 331 -8.09 -9.35 -16.88
N ALA A 332 -8.97 -8.55 -17.47
CA ALA A 332 -10.23 -9.01 -18.02
C ALA A 332 -10.02 -10.01 -19.17
N LYS A 333 -9.07 -9.74 -20.09
CA LYS A 333 -8.69 -10.67 -21.17
C LYS A 333 -8.13 -11.98 -20.62
N ILE A 334 -7.23 -11.89 -19.63
CA ILE A 334 -6.65 -13.05 -18.95
C ILE A 334 -7.74 -13.88 -18.28
N SER A 335 -8.62 -13.24 -17.53
CA SER A 335 -9.72 -13.90 -16.81
C SER A 335 -10.65 -14.61 -17.78
N LYS A 336 -10.95 -14.00 -18.94
CA LYS A 336 -11.73 -14.64 -20.00
C LYS A 336 -11.03 -15.87 -20.58
N ALA A 337 -9.73 -15.80 -20.87
CA ALA A 337 -8.96 -16.91 -21.40
C ALA A 337 -8.88 -18.08 -20.40
N VAL A 338 -8.62 -17.79 -19.13
CA VAL A 338 -8.54 -18.79 -18.06
C VAL A 338 -9.91 -19.45 -17.82
N ARG A 339 -10.99 -18.69 -17.80
CA ARG A 339 -12.35 -19.24 -17.64
C ARG A 339 -12.80 -20.16 -18.77
N ALA A 340 -12.21 -20.05 -19.95
CA ALA A 340 -12.50 -20.96 -21.06
C ALA A 340 -11.92 -22.37 -20.85
N LEU A 341 -11.00 -22.54 -19.89
CA LEU A 341 -10.42 -23.83 -19.56
C LEU A 341 -11.42 -24.70 -18.79
N THR A 342 -11.48 -25.98 -19.16
CA THR A 342 -12.32 -26.97 -18.45
C THR A 342 -11.86 -27.10 -16.99
N GLY A 343 -12.82 -27.12 -16.05
CA GLY A 343 -12.54 -27.30 -14.62
C GLY A 343 -12.28 -25.99 -13.85
N VAL A 344 -12.31 -24.82 -14.49
CA VAL A 344 -12.31 -23.53 -13.80
C VAL A 344 -13.73 -23.19 -13.34
N GLN A 345 -13.92 -23.03 -12.03
CA GLN A 345 -15.21 -22.62 -11.45
C GLN A 345 -15.38 -21.11 -11.41
N ARG A 346 -14.32 -20.40 -11.03
CA ARG A 346 -14.36 -18.97 -10.76
C ARG A 346 -13.01 -18.31 -10.98
N CYS A 347 -13.04 -17.08 -11.48
CA CYS A 347 -11.88 -16.19 -11.51
C CYS A 347 -12.19 -14.92 -10.74
N THR A 348 -11.49 -14.70 -9.63
CA THR A 348 -11.58 -13.45 -8.86
C THR A 348 -10.30 -12.67 -9.07
N ALA A 349 -10.39 -11.44 -9.55
CA ALA A 349 -9.24 -10.61 -9.84
C ALA A 349 -9.31 -9.26 -9.14
N PHE A 350 -8.16 -8.73 -8.72
CA PHE A 350 -8.05 -7.40 -8.12
C PHE A 350 -6.70 -6.77 -8.42
N GLY A 351 -6.68 -5.44 -8.53
CA GLY A 351 -5.45 -4.66 -8.63
C GLY A 351 -4.70 -4.58 -7.29
N ASP A 352 -3.39 -4.35 -7.34
CA ASP A 352 -2.58 -4.11 -6.12
C ASP A 352 -2.68 -2.64 -5.67
N ASP A 353 -2.94 -2.44 -4.38
CA ASP A 353 -3.18 -1.10 -3.82
C ASP A 353 -1.91 -0.23 -3.76
N ARG A 354 -0.74 -0.87 -3.81
CA ARG A 354 0.57 -0.21 -3.73
C ARG A 354 1.30 -0.23 -5.07
N GLU A 355 0.89 -1.09 -5.99
CA GLU A 355 1.48 -1.25 -7.31
C GLU A 355 0.42 -1.13 -8.40
N PRO A 356 0.20 0.09 -8.93
CA PRO A 356 -0.89 0.34 -9.88
C PRO A 356 -0.73 -0.43 -11.20
N ASN A 357 0.47 -0.93 -11.50
CA ASN A 357 0.77 -1.77 -12.66
C ASN A 357 0.66 -3.28 -12.42
N ALA A 358 0.16 -3.71 -11.26
CA ALA A 358 0.07 -5.11 -10.86
C ALA A 358 -1.36 -5.52 -10.47
N ALA A 359 -1.65 -6.81 -10.65
CA ALA A 359 -2.92 -7.42 -10.26
C ALA A 359 -2.75 -8.90 -9.90
N THR A 360 -3.66 -9.39 -9.06
CA THR A 360 -3.75 -10.81 -8.68
C THR A 360 -5.05 -11.39 -9.19
N ILE A 361 -5.00 -12.64 -9.64
CA ILE A 361 -6.17 -13.43 -10.03
C ILE A 361 -6.14 -14.76 -9.25
N PHE A 362 -7.17 -14.98 -8.45
CA PHE A 362 -7.48 -16.28 -7.87
C PHE A 362 -8.32 -17.09 -8.84
N VAL A 363 -7.83 -18.27 -9.20
CA VAL A 363 -8.48 -19.21 -10.10
C VAL A 363 -8.93 -20.41 -9.29
N LYS A 364 -10.22 -20.45 -8.97
CA LYS A 364 -10.84 -21.59 -8.27
C LYS A 364 -11.09 -22.70 -9.28
N ARG A 365 -10.56 -23.89 -9.01
CA ARG A 365 -10.65 -25.06 -9.89
C ARG A 365 -11.34 -26.23 -9.20
N SER A 366 -11.96 -27.10 -10.00
CA SER A 366 -12.65 -28.30 -9.50
C SER A 366 -12.75 -29.38 -10.58
N GLY A 367 -13.03 -30.60 -10.14
CA GLY A 367 -13.22 -31.76 -11.02
C GLY A 367 -11.91 -32.45 -11.40
N GLU A 368 -12.01 -33.63 -11.99
CA GLU A 368 -10.87 -34.50 -12.32
C GLU A 368 -9.94 -33.88 -13.39
N LYS A 369 -10.49 -33.11 -14.33
CA LYS A 369 -9.75 -32.40 -15.39
C LYS A 369 -9.40 -30.96 -15.02
N ARG A 370 -9.16 -30.68 -13.74
CA ARG A 370 -8.79 -29.34 -13.27
C ARG A 370 -7.45 -28.88 -13.88
N PRO A 371 -7.32 -27.61 -14.28
CA PRO A 371 -6.10 -27.12 -14.91
C PRO A 371 -4.92 -27.08 -13.93
N ALA A 372 -3.74 -27.44 -14.44
CA ALA A 372 -2.48 -27.30 -13.75
C ALA A 372 -1.85 -25.91 -14.01
N VAL A 373 -0.77 -25.60 -13.29
CA VAL A 373 0.02 -24.38 -13.50
C VAL A 373 0.47 -24.23 -14.97
N ALA A 374 0.85 -25.34 -15.61
CA ALA A 374 1.26 -25.37 -17.00
C ALA A 374 0.14 -24.97 -17.99
N ASP A 375 -1.10 -25.37 -17.71
CA ASP A 375 -2.26 -25.03 -18.56
C ASP A 375 -2.56 -23.54 -18.51
N ILE A 376 -2.53 -22.96 -17.30
CA ILE A 376 -2.68 -21.51 -17.13
C ILE A 376 -1.55 -20.81 -17.88
N ARG A 377 -0.28 -21.18 -17.66
CA ARG A 377 0.85 -20.57 -18.39
C ARG A 377 0.66 -20.67 -19.90
N LYS A 378 0.16 -21.80 -20.41
CA LYS A 378 -0.14 -21.96 -21.83
C LYS A 378 -1.19 -20.97 -22.32
N ALA A 379 -2.28 -20.77 -21.56
CA ALA A 379 -3.33 -19.81 -21.89
C ALA A 379 -2.88 -18.34 -21.85
N LEU A 380 -1.79 -18.03 -21.12
CA LEU A 380 -1.27 -16.66 -20.98
C LEU A 380 -0.15 -16.31 -21.96
N ARG A 381 0.36 -17.29 -22.74
CA ARG A 381 1.50 -17.07 -23.66
C ARG A 381 1.24 -15.99 -24.71
N ASP A 382 0.00 -15.86 -25.16
CA ASP A 382 -0.37 -14.95 -26.25
C ASP A 382 -0.74 -13.53 -25.76
N VAL A 383 -0.63 -13.26 -24.46
CA VAL A 383 -0.91 -11.93 -23.93
C VAL A 383 0.39 -11.11 -23.94
N PRO A 384 0.50 -10.07 -24.78
CA PRO A 384 1.73 -9.29 -24.91
C PRO A 384 1.94 -8.38 -23.69
N ASP A 385 3.19 -7.98 -23.47
CA ASP A 385 3.60 -6.98 -22.46
C ASP A 385 3.19 -7.30 -21.01
N ILE A 386 3.15 -8.58 -20.64
CA ILE A 386 2.93 -8.98 -19.25
C ILE A 386 4.05 -9.86 -18.72
N VAL A 387 4.34 -9.71 -17.43
CA VAL A 387 5.07 -10.70 -16.63
C VAL A 387 4.04 -11.43 -15.77
N CYS A 388 3.94 -12.74 -15.94
CA CYS A 388 3.03 -13.58 -15.18
C CYS A 388 3.76 -14.57 -14.31
N ARG A 389 3.27 -14.74 -13.08
CA ARG A 389 3.69 -15.80 -12.17
C ARG A 389 2.48 -16.60 -11.75
N VAL A 390 2.55 -17.91 -11.94
CA VAL A 390 1.45 -18.82 -11.64
C VAL A 390 1.93 -19.81 -10.59
N ARG A 391 1.16 -19.96 -9.52
CA ARG A 391 1.47 -20.89 -8.43
C ARG A 391 0.19 -21.46 -7.83
N GLU A 392 0.32 -22.54 -7.08
CA GLU A 392 -0.78 -23.04 -6.25
C GLU A 392 -0.99 -22.11 -5.05
N ALA A 393 -2.26 -21.87 -4.69
CA ALA A 393 -2.62 -21.23 -3.44
C ALA A 393 -2.03 -22.05 -2.28
N GLY A 394 -1.51 -21.37 -1.27
CA GLY A 394 -0.78 -22.03 -0.19
C GLY A 394 0.62 -22.56 -0.55
N ARG A 395 1.16 -22.39 -1.76
CA ARG A 395 2.61 -22.57 -1.99
C ARG A 395 3.34 -21.23 -1.97
N GLU A 396 4.32 -21.09 -1.08
CA GLU A 396 5.17 -19.91 -1.01
C GLU A 396 6.22 -19.95 -2.11
N PRO A 397 6.53 -18.80 -2.74
CA PRO A 397 7.73 -18.71 -3.54
C PRO A 397 8.95 -18.94 -2.66
N LEU A 398 9.99 -19.51 -3.23
CA LEU A 398 11.32 -19.50 -2.64
C LEU A 398 11.82 -18.05 -2.61
N ARG A 399 12.44 -17.65 -1.50
CA ARG A 399 12.92 -16.29 -1.24
C ARG A 399 14.36 -16.33 -0.77
N PHE A 400 15.20 -15.49 -1.35
CA PHE A 400 16.59 -15.30 -0.96
C PHE A 400 16.89 -13.81 -0.84
N ALA A 401 17.46 -13.38 0.27
CA ALA A 401 17.97 -12.02 0.40
C ALA A 401 19.41 -11.99 -0.11
N LEU A 402 19.68 -11.10 -1.06
CA LEU A 402 21.03 -10.75 -1.49
C LEU A 402 21.38 -9.45 -0.79
N CYS A 403 22.25 -9.54 0.22
CA CYS A 403 22.59 -8.46 1.14
C CYS A 403 23.93 -7.83 0.76
N ASP A 404 23.99 -6.50 0.78
CA ASP A 404 25.21 -5.72 0.65
C ASP A 404 25.89 -5.56 2.01
N ALA A 405 26.72 -6.54 2.36
CA ALA A 405 27.49 -6.54 3.60
C ALA A 405 28.76 -5.67 3.52
N GLY A 406 29.17 -5.29 2.31
CA GLY A 406 30.38 -4.52 2.02
C GLY A 406 30.14 -3.04 1.73
N ASP A 407 28.88 -2.58 1.84
CA ASP A 407 28.46 -1.19 1.58
C ASP A 407 28.85 -0.69 0.18
N GLN A 408 28.65 -1.54 -0.84
CA GLN A 408 28.93 -1.26 -2.26
C GLN A 408 27.87 -0.34 -2.90
N GLY A 409 26.70 -0.20 -2.27
CA GLY A 409 25.60 0.65 -2.69
C GLY A 409 24.56 -0.04 -3.57
N ALA A 410 23.36 0.54 -3.61
CA ALA A 410 22.18 -0.07 -4.24
C ALA A 410 22.34 -0.37 -5.74
N LYS A 411 22.97 0.54 -6.51
CA LYS A 411 23.21 0.32 -7.95
C LYS A 411 24.11 -0.90 -8.20
N ALA A 412 25.16 -1.07 -7.39
CA ALA A 412 26.07 -2.22 -7.49
C ALA A 412 25.38 -3.52 -7.05
N LEU A 413 24.64 -3.48 -5.93
CA LEU A 413 23.84 -4.60 -5.46
C LEU A 413 22.82 -5.07 -6.50
N TRP A 414 22.08 -4.14 -7.13
CA TRP A 414 21.12 -4.46 -8.18
C TRP A 414 21.78 -5.15 -9.38
N LYS A 415 22.94 -4.66 -9.80
CA LYS A 415 23.73 -5.26 -10.89
C LYS A 415 24.19 -6.68 -10.53
N ALA A 416 24.69 -6.89 -9.31
CA ALA A 416 25.10 -8.22 -8.85
C ALA A 416 23.92 -9.19 -8.78
N ALA A 417 22.79 -8.74 -8.22
CA ALA A 417 21.56 -9.52 -8.16
C ALA A 417 21.00 -9.86 -9.55
N SER A 418 21.11 -8.93 -10.51
CA SER A 418 20.67 -9.16 -11.90
C SER A 418 21.47 -10.27 -12.57
N ALA A 419 22.79 -10.34 -12.34
CA ALA A 419 23.63 -11.42 -12.85
C ALA A 419 23.25 -12.80 -12.25
N VAL A 420 22.81 -12.84 -10.99
CA VAL A 420 22.26 -14.06 -10.37
C VAL A 420 20.99 -14.50 -11.11
N VAL A 421 20.07 -13.57 -11.40
CA VAL A 421 18.83 -13.89 -12.14
C VAL A 421 19.11 -14.43 -13.53
N GLU A 422 20.07 -13.85 -14.26
CA GLU A 422 20.43 -14.32 -15.61
C GLU A 422 20.85 -15.80 -15.58
N ARG A 423 21.64 -16.20 -14.57
CA ARG A 423 22.04 -17.60 -14.40
C ARG A 423 20.89 -18.49 -13.96
N MET A 424 20.06 -18.04 -13.02
CA MET A 424 18.94 -18.82 -12.51
C MET A 424 17.85 -19.04 -13.57
N THR A 425 17.59 -18.06 -14.43
CA THR A 425 16.60 -18.16 -15.51
C THR A 425 17.00 -19.19 -16.57
N ALA A 426 18.29 -19.52 -16.69
CA ALA A 426 18.78 -20.59 -17.58
C ALA A 426 18.61 -21.99 -16.99
N ASP A 427 18.27 -22.12 -15.70
CA ASP A 427 18.17 -23.39 -15.00
C ASP A 427 16.71 -23.87 -14.92
N THR A 428 16.43 -25.06 -15.44
CA THR A 428 15.07 -25.64 -15.46
C THR A 428 14.56 -26.04 -14.07
N ALA A 429 15.42 -26.08 -13.05
CA ALA A 429 15.03 -26.39 -11.68
C ALA A 429 14.19 -25.30 -11.02
N VAL A 430 14.16 -24.10 -11.61
CA VAL A 430 13.44 -22.94 -11.12
C VAL A 430 12.72 -22.21 -12.25
N VAL A 431 11.65 -21.50 -11.90
CA VAL A 431 10.86 -20.70 -12.83
C VAL A 431 10.41 -19.43 -12.13
N ASP A 432 9.95 -18.44 -12.91
CA ASP A 432 9.45 -17.17 -12.37
C ASP A 432 10.47 -16.44 -11.47
N VAL A 433 11.76 -16.47 -11.84
CA VAL A 433 12.86 -15.83 -11.11
C VAL A 433 12.75 -14.30 -11.23
N VAL A 434 12.68 -13.62 -10.10
CA VAL A 434 12.37 -12.19 -10.02
C VAL A 434 13.15 -11.53 -8.88
N LEU A 435 13.66 -10.32 -9.12
CA LEU A 435 14.17 -9.44 -8.06
C LEU A 435 13.10 -8.46 -7.59
N VAL A 436 13.01 -8.35 -6.27
CA VAL A 436 12.17 -7.41 -5.53
C VAL A 436 13.11 -6.54 -4.70
N GLY A 437 13.06 -5.23 -4.89
CA GLY A 437 13.92 -4.32 -4.14
C GLY A 437 14.28 -3.08 -4.94
N SER A 438 15.31 -2.40 -4.47
CA SER A 438 15.69 -1.06 -4.89
C SER A 438 15.89 -0.92 -6.39
N THR A 439 14.90 -0.33 -7.05
CA THR A 439 15.02 0.16 -8.42
C THR A 439 14.88 1.66 -8.41
N SER A 440 15.75 2.27 -9.18
CA SER A 440 15.73 3.69 -9.43
C SER A 440 14.51 4.04 -10.27
N ARG A 441 13.69 4.97 -9.78
CA ARG A 441 12.66 5.65 -10.56
C ARG A 441 13.00 7.13 -10.71
N PRO A 442 12.55 7.78 -11.79
CA PRO A 442 12.59 9.23 -11.88
C PRO A 442 11.78 9.85 -10.73
N GLU A 443 12.45 10.61 -9.88
CA GLU A 443 11.89 11.45 -8.83
C GLU A 443 12.27 12.91 -9.10
N VAL A 444 11.49 13.82 -8.52
CA VAL A 444 11.74 15.25 -8.60
C VAL A 444 12.22 15.72 -7.24
N ARG A 445 13.45 16.23 -7.16
CA ARG A 445 14.01 16.80 -5.94
C ARG A 445 13.78 18.30 -5.90
N TYR A 446 13.04 18.73 -4.88
CA TYR A 446 12.89 20.14 -4.53
C TYR A 446 13.93 20.52 -3.48
N THR A 447 14.82 21.46 -3.81
CA THR A 447 15.81 21.98 -2.86
C THR A 447 15.43 23.40 -2.45
N ILE A 448 15.24 23.62 -1.15
CA ILE A 448 14.89 24.92 -0.57
C ILE A 448 16.18 25.70 -0.26
N ASP A 449 16.29 26.91 -0.80
CA ASP A 449 17.44 27.80 -0.59
C ASP A 449 17.27 28.58 0.72
N GLN A 450 17.95 28.13 1.78
CA GLN A 450 17.88 28.76 3.10
C GLN A 450 18.36 30.22 3.11
N THR A 451 19.30 30.58 2.22
CA THR A 451 19.79 31.96 2.11
C THR A 451 18.66 32.85 1.59
N LYS A 452 17.98 32.41 0.53
CA LYS A 452 16.85 33.14 -0.04
C LYS A 452 15.65 33.20 0.90
N LEU A 453 15.40 32.16 1.72
CA LEU A 453 14.38 32.24 2.77
C LEU A 453 14.62 33.44 3.71
N LYS A 454 15.88 33.69 4.09
CA LYS A 454 16.24 34.82 4.94
C LYS A 454 16.13 36.15 4.21
N VAL A 455 16.56 36.21 2.95
CA VAL A 455 16.48 37.44 2.12
C VAL A 455 15.03 37.88 1.90
N PHE A 456 14.14 36.94 1.58
CA PHE A 456 12.73 37.22 1.33
C PHE A 456 11.87 37.22 2.60
N ASP A 457 12.46 36.95 3.77
CA ASP A 457 11.81 36.79 5.08
C ASP A 457 10.60 35.84 5.06
N VAL A 458 10.78 34.68 4.41
CA VAL A 458 9.80 33.60 4.30
C VAL A 458 10.17 32.48 5.26
N SER A 459 9.19 31.90 5.97
CA SER A 459 9.45 30.79 6.88
C SER A 459 9.59 29.46 6.12
N LEU A 460 10.47 28.57 6.60
CA LEU A 460 10.63 27.24 6.04
C LEU A 460 9.32 26.42 6.12
N SER A 461 8.55 26.62 7.19
CA SER A 461 7.25 25.97 7.38
C SER A 461 6.24 26.37 6.29
N ASP A 462 6.15 27.65 5.96
CA ASP A 462 5.23 28.15 4.93
C ASP A 462 5.63 27.65 3.53
N VAL A 463 6.94 27.61 3.24
CA VAL A 463 7.46 27.02 2.00
C VAL A 463 7.15 25.54 1.93
N SER A 464 7.41 24.79 3.00
CA SER A 464 7.18 23.34 3.04
C SER A 464 5.69 23.00 2.89
N ASN A 465 4.81 23.74 3.57
CA ASN A 465 3.36 23.58 3.45
C ASN A 465 2.87 23.91 2.03
N THR A 466 3.35 25.03 1.45
CA THR A 466 2.97 25.41 0.08
C THR A 466 3.45 24.38 -0.94
N LEU A 467 4.67 23.85 -0.77
CA LEU A 467 5.21 22.80 -1.64
C LEU A 467 4.38 21.53 -1.53
N ARG A 468 4.01 21.08 -0.32
CA ARG A 468 3.12 19.92 -0.12
C ARG A 468 1.78 20.04 -0.82
N VAL A 469 1.21 21.25 -0.89
CA VAL A 469 -0.02 21.50 -1.67
C VAL A 469 0.26 21.51 -3.15
N ALA A 470 1.37 22.13 -3.58
CA ALA A 470 1.76 22.20 -4.98
C ALA A 470 1.96 20.82 -5.61
N VAL A 471 2.56 19.89 -4.87
CA VAL A 471 2.78 18.51 -5.32
C VAL A 471 1.58 17.57 -5.07
N GLY A 472 0.48 18.08 -4.50
CA GLY A 472 -0.75 17.31 -4.27
C GLY A 472 -0.70 16.27 -3.14
N VAL A 473 0.22 16.40 -2.18
CA VAL A 473 0.44 15.47 -1.05
C VAL A 473 -0.27 15.95 0.23
N SER A 474 -1.28 16.81 0.07
CA SER A 474 -2.04 17.36 1.20
C SER A 474 -3.39 16.64 1.32
N GLU A 475 -3.50 15.74 2.30
CA GLU A 475 -4.73 15.04 2.63
C GLU A 475 -5.27 15.53 3.97
N LEU A 476 -6.55 15.88 4.02
CA LEU A 476 -7.29 16.11 5.26
C LEU A 476 -8.10 14.86 5.58
N LYS A 477 -7.59 14.06 6.53
CA LYS A 477 -8.30 12.91 7.09
C LYS A 477 -9.31 13.38 8.12
N GLY A 478 -10.47 12.74 8.15
CA GLY A 478 -11.54 13.10 9.08
C GLY A 478 -12.24 14.43 8.79
N ALA A 479 -12.06 14.98 7.59
CA ALA A 479 -12.74 16.20 7.14
C ALA A 479 -14.27 16.04 7.01
N THR A 480 -14.77 14.80 6.94
CA THR A 480 -16.20 14.51 6.74
C THR A 480 -16.74 13.51 7.76
N GLU A 481 -18.03 13.57 8.09
CA GLU A 481 -18.67 12.65 9.05
C GLU A 481 -18.58 11.17 8.61
N ILE A 482 -18.51 10.89 7.30
CA ILE A 482 -18.34 9.54 6.72
C ILE A 482 -16.85 9.13 6.60
N ASP A 483 -15.95 9.89 7.24
CA ASP A 483 -14.49 9.68 7.21
C ASP A 483 -13.92 9.55 5.78
N ARG A 484 -14.50 10.31 4.82
CA ARG A 484 -13.90 10.49 3.50
C ARG A 484 -12.64 11.33 3.62
N THR A 485 -11.59 10.89 2.95
CA THR A 485 -10.34 11.63 2.78
C THR A 485 -10.57 12.77 1.78
N VAL A 486 -10.36 14.02 2.19
CA VAL A 486 -10.34 15.17 1.27
C VAL A 486 -8.90 15.34 0.79
N VAL A 487 -8.68 15.16 -0.50
CA VAL A 487 -7.36 15.38 -1.12
C VAL A 487 -7.36 16.77 -1.72
N ILE A 488 -6.40 17.58 -1.27
CA ILE A 488 -6.21 18.93 -1.75
C ILE A 488 -5.14 18.88 -2.82
N GLN A 489 -5.54 19.23 -4.03
CA GLN A 489 -4.70 19.29 -5.21
C GLN A 489 -4.78 20.69 -5.80
N VAL A 490 -3.87 21.01 -6.69
CA VAL A 490 -3.94 22.22 -7.51
C VAL A 490 -4.02 21.73 -8.95
N PRO A 491 -4.96 22.24 -9.76
CA PRO A 491 -5.14 21.72 -11.11
C PRO A 491 -3.85 21.98 -11.87
N SER A 492 -3.26 20.90 -12.40
CA SER A 492 -2.20 21.02 -13.38
C SER A 492 -2.77 21.81 -14.55
N ARG A 493 -2.17 22.96 -14.88
CA ARG A 493 -2.51 23.68 -16.10
C ARG A 493 -2.32 22.72 -17.28
N PRO A 494 -3.10 22.80 -18.38
CA PRO A 494 -2.82 22.02 -19.58
C PRO A 494 -1.34 22.22 -20.00
N GLY A 495 -0.54 21.15 -19.96
CA GLY A 495 0.91 21.20 -20.23
C GLY A 495 1.83 21.41 -19.01
N ALA A 496 1.28 21.56 -17.80
CA ALA A 496 2.08 21.59 -16.58
C ALA A 496 2.76 20.23 -16.33
N THR A 497 4.08 20.25 -16.17
CA THR A 497 4.86 19.09 -15.74
C THR A 497 4.80 18.93 -14.22
N ARG A 498 5.32 17.83 -13.69
CA ARG A 498 5.48 17.61 -12.23
C ARG A 498 6.32 18.70 -11.54
N ASP A 499 6.99 19.56 -12.31
CA ASP A 499 7.99 20.55 -11.88
C ASP A 499 7.45 22.00 -11.94
N ASP A 500 6.22 22.20 -12.42
CA ASP A 500 5.67 23.55 -12.60
C ASP A 500 5.24 24.18 -11.26
N LEU A 501 6.17 24.88 -10.62
CA LEU A 501 5.91 25.69 -9.44
C LEU A 501 5.50 27.14 -9.74
N SER A 502 5.38 27.53 -11.02
CA SER A 502 5.31 28.94 -11.45
C SER A 502 4.09 29.69 -10.92
N GLY A 503 3.00 28.98 -10.56
CA GLY A 503 1.79 29.55 -9.99
C GLY A 503 1.80 29.73 -8.47
N PHE A 504 2.73 29.11 -7.75
CA PHE A 504 2.70 29.08 -6.29
C PHE A 504 3.42 30.26 -5.67
N LYS A 505 2.81 30.85 -4.65
CA LYS A 505 3.38 31.94 -3.87
C LYS A 505 3.29 31.63 -2.39
N VAL A 506 4.28 32.08 -1.65
CA VAL A 506 4.38 31.98 -0.20
C VAL A 506 4.37 33.39 0.36
N ARG A 507 3.63 33.60 1.44
CA ARG A 507 3.59 34.90 2.09
C ARG A 507 4.83 35.09 2.97
N ASN A 508 5.51 36.22 2.84
CA ASN A 508 6.54 36.61 3.81
C ASN A 508 5.93 37.27 5.05
N LYS A 509 6.74 37.55 6.08
CA LYS A 509 6.24 38.17 7.32
C LYS A 509 5.69 39.59 7.12
N GLN A 510 6.09 40.28 6.06
CA GLN A 510 5.57 41.60 5.67
C GLN A 510 4.23 41.51 4.93
N GLY A 511 3.70 40.30 4.71
CA GLY A 511 2.43 40.07 4.03
C GLY A 511 2.52 40.04 2.49
N GLN A 512 3.71 40.21 1.93
CA GLN A 512 3.97 40.17 0.49
C GLN A 512 4.02 38.72 -0.02
N MET A 513 3.58 38.52 -1.25
CA MET A 513 3.57 37.20 -1.90
C MET A 513 4.86 36.98 -2.70
N VAL A 514 5.69 36.05 -2.25
CA VAL A 514 6.96 35.66 -2.86
C VAL A 514 6.74 34.41 -3.73
N PRO A 515 7.14 34.38 -5.01
CA PRO A 515 7.04 33.18 -5.83
C PRO A 515 7.80 32.01 -5.20
N LEU A 516 7.20 30.81 -5.18
CA LEU A 516 7.83 29.62 -4.60
C LEU A 516 9.15 29.30 -5.32
N SER A 517 9.17 29.45 -6.66
CA SER A 517 10.37 29.29 -7.50
C SER A 517 11.50 30.29 -7.18
N ALA A 518 11.23 31.38 -6.46
CA ALA A 518 12.29 32.28 -6.01
C ALA A 518 13.14 31.64 -4.91
N VAL A 519 12.56 30.76 -4.08
CA VAL A 519 13.19 30.13 -2.91
C VAL A 519 13.41 28.62 -3.07
N THR A 520 12.96 28.01 -4.17
CA THR A 520 13.15 26.60 -4.47
C THR A 520 13.86 26.38 -5.80
N THR A 521 14.56 25.25 -5.90
CA THR A 521 15.09 24.72 -7.16
C THR A 521 14.59 23.32 -7.37
N VAL A 522 14.40 22.93 -8.63
CA VAL A 522 13.84 21.63 -9.03
C VAL A 522 14.89 20.88 -9.83
N GLN A 523 15.10 19.61 -9.52
CA GLN A 523 16.05 18.74 -10.23
C GLN A 523 15.44 17.36 -10.42
N ASP A 524 15.51 16.84 -11.65
CA ASP A 524 15.24 15.42 -11.90
C ASP A 524 16.34 14.58 -11.28
N VAL A 525 15.95 13.61 -10.47
CA VAL A 525 16.87 12.68 -9.82
C VAL A 525 16.39 11.26 -9.98
N GLU A 526 17.33 10.34 -9.94
CA GLU A 526 17.07 8.92 -9.83
C GLU A 526 17.07 8.53 -8.36
N ALA A 527 15.96 7.96 -7.88
CA ALA A 527 15.83 7.58 -6.48
C ALA A 527 15.13 6.24 -6.30
N GLU A 528 15.45 5.60 -5.18
CA GLU A 528 14.97 4.27 -4.85
C GLU A 528 13.49 4.34 -4.46
N SER A 529 12.63 3.67 -5.22
CA SER A 529 11.19 3.64 -4.90
C SER A 529 10.85 2.72 -3.72
N VAL A 530 11.74 1.77 -3.41
CA VAL A 530 11.75 0.96 -2.19
C VAL A 530 13.19 0.77 -1.72
N VAL A 531 13.39 0.72 -0.41
CA VAL A 531 14.62 0.25 0.22
C VAL A 531 14.25 -0.96 1.07
N VAL A 532 14.87 -2.09 0.79
CA VAL A 532 14.71 -3.32 1.58
C VAL A 532 15.98 -3.55 2.38
N ARG A 533 15.83 -3.96 3.64
CA ARG A 533 16.94 -4.34 4.50
C ARG A 533 16.67 -5.68 5.15
N VAL A 534 17.70 -6.52 5.24
CA VAL A 534 17.64 -7.80 5.94
C VAL A 534 18.81 -7.85 6.91
N ASN A 535 18.50 -8.13 8.18
CA ASN A 535 19.47 -8.20 9.27
C ASN A 535 20.46 -7.01 9.29
N LEU A 536 19.90 -5.79 9.22
CA LEU A 536 20.63 -4.51 9.22
C LEU A 536 21.45 -4.19 7.96
N HIS A 537 21.37 -5.00 6.91
CA HIS A 537 22.06 -4.75 5.64
C HIS A 537 21.08 -4.39 4.53
N PRO A 538 21.42 -3.42 3.64
CA PRO A 538 20.67 -3.23 2.40
C PRO A 538 20.58 -4.54 1.62
N ALA A 539 19.40 -4.85 1.10
CA ALA A 539 19.15 -6.13 0.43
C ALA A 539 18.26 -5.99 -0.80
N VAL A 540 18.39 -6.95 -1.72
CA VAL A 540 17.42 -7.22 -2.78
C VAL A 540 16.89 -8.63 -2.56
N ILE A 541 15.57 -8.80 -2.59
CA ILE A 541 14.93 -10.11 -2.40
C ILE A 541 14.74 -10.76 -3.76
N LEU A 542 15.44 -11.85 -3.99
CA LEU A 542 15.18 -12.76 -5.09
C LEU A 542 14.03 -13.68 -4.73
N THR A 543 13.04 -13.80 -5.60
CA THR A 543 11.93 -14.73 -5.46
C THR A 543 11.81 -15.63 -6.68
N THR A 544 11.46 -16.90 -6.47
CA THR A 544 11.31 -17.88 -7.55
C THR A 544 10.37 -19.02 -7.13
N ASN A 545 9.94 -19.84 -8.08
CA ASN A 545 9.16 -21.03 -7.84
C ASN A 545 9.95 -22.27 -8.29
N PRO A 546 9.78 -23.44 -7.65
CA PRO A 546 10.33 -24.70 -8.16
C PRO A 546 9.88 -24.97 -9.60
N GLY A 547 10.78 -25.53 -10.40
CA GLY A 547 10.48 -26.04 -11.74
C GLY A 547 9.49 -27.20 -11.71
N GLU A 548 8.98 -27.56 -12.89
CA GLU A 548 8.02 -28.66 -13.01
C GLU A 548 8.65 -30.00 -12.58
N GLY A 549 7.99 -30.73 -11.69
CA GLY A 549 8.49 -31.98 -11.13
C GLY A 549 9.59 -31.82 -10.06
N VAL A 550 10.02 -30.60 -9.76
CA VAL A 550 11.12 -30.34 -8.80
C VAL A 550 10.58 -30.08 -7.40
N SER A 551 11.18 -30.73 -6.41
CA SER A 551 10.79 -30.52 -5.02
C SER A 551 11.27 -29.14 -4.50
N PRO A 552 10.55 -28.49 -3.57
CA PRO A 552 11.00 -27.23 -2.99
C PRO A 552 12.40 -27.30 -2.37
N LYS A 553 12.73 -28.42 -1.72
CA LYS A 553 14.05 -28.64 -1.09
C LYS A 553 15.18 -28.70 -2.13
N GLU A 554 14.95 -29.41 -3.22
CA GLU A 554 15.90 -29.51 -4.33
C GLU A 554 16.10 -28.16 -5.03
N ALA A 555 15.00 -27.45 -5.30
CA ALA A 555 15.04 -26.12 -5.88
C ALA A 555 15.79 -25.13 -4.97
N ILE A 556 15.60 -25.18 -3.64
CA ILE A 556 16.34 -24.36 -2.68
C ILE A 556 17.85 -24.65 -2.75
N ALA A 557 18.24 -25.92 -2.69
CA ALA A 557 19.65 -26.31 -2.75
C ALA A 557 20.30 -25.86 -4.07
N ARG A 558 19.55 -25.96 -5.17
CA ARG A 558 20.00 -25.48 -6.48
C ARG A 558 20.16 -23.96 -6.52
N CYS A 559 19.18 -23.21 -5.99
CA CYS A 559 19.26 -21.76 -5.88
C CYS A 559 20.48 -21.33 -5.07
N GLN A 560 20.70 -21.92 -3.90
CA GLN A 560 21.83 -21.56 -3.02
C GLN A 560 23.16 -21.71 -3.75
N LYS A 561 23.37 -22.85 -4.44
CA LYS A 561 24.56 -23.09 -5.23
C LYS A 561 24.76 -22.04 -6.33
N LEU A 562 23.71 -21.75 -7.10
CA LEU A 562 23.78 -20.77 -8.20
C LEU A 562 24.06 -19.35 -7.68
N ILE A 563 23.48 -18.99 -6.54
CA ILE A 563 23.72 -17.70 -5.89
C ILE A 563 25.17 -17.62 -5.42
N GLU A 564 25.67 -18.62 -4.70
CA GLU A 564 27.06 -18.66 -4.19
C GLU A 564 28.10 -18.57 -5.32
N GLU A 565 27.87 -19.22 -6.46
CA GLU A 565 28.76 -19.18 -7.62
C GLU A 565 28.73 -17.84 -8.38
N ALA A 566 27.66 -17.06 -8.23
CA ALA A 566 27.42 -15.83 -8.98
C ALA A 566 27.70 -14.57 -8.17
N LEU A 567 27.56 -14.64 -6.85
CA LEU A 567 27.59 -13.49 -5.98
C LEU A 567 29.05 -13.04 -5.71
N PRO A 568 29.42 -11.79 -6.02
CA PRO A 568 30.79 -11.30 -5.77
C PRO A 568 31.13 -11.20 -4.28
N LYS A 569 32.43 -11.11 -3.96
CA LYS A 569 32.89 -10.76 -2.61
C LYS A 569 32.28 -9.43 -2.16
N GLY A 570 31.92 -9.34 -0.88
CA GLY A 570 31.27 -8.16 -0.28
C GLY A 570 29.76 -8.29 -0.17
N TYR A 571 29.14 -9.25 -0.87
CA TYR A 571 27.73 -9.57 -0.72
C TYR A 571 27.53 -10.88 0.06
N ARG A 572 26.35 -11.04 0.66
CA ARG A 572 25.93 -12.26 1.35
C ARG A 572 24.56 -12.69 0.84
N ALA A 573 24.30 -13.99 0.86
CA ALA A 573 22.98 -14.52 0.57
C ALA A 573 22.38 -15.14 1.83
N GLU A 574 21.12 -14.84 2.10
CA GLU A 574 20.35 -15.47 3.17
C GLU A 574 19.12 -16.15 2.59
N ASN A 575 18.88 -17.39 3.01
CA ASN A 575 17.68 -18.10 2.62
C ASN A 575 16.52 -17.67 3.51
N LEU A 576 15.55 -16.97 2.93
CA LEU A 576 14.31 -16.56 3.59
C LEU A 576 13.16 -17.54 3.32
N SER A 577 13.39 -18.59 2.51
CA SER A 577 12.41 -19.62 2.21
C SER A 577 12.20 -20.49 3.45
N ARG A 578 10.94 -20.78 3.76
CA ARG A 578 10.61 -21.78 4.77
C ARG A 578 11.02 -23.14 4.24
N SER A 579 11.94 -23.82 4.92
CA SER A 579 12.22 -25.22 4.63
C SER A 579 10.98 -26.02 5.04
N GLY A 580 10.12 -26.35 4.08
CA GLY A 580 9.16 -27.44 4.28
C GLY A 580 9.95 -28.67 4.72
N ARG A 581 9.68 -29.15 5.93
CA ARG A 581 10.19 -30.46 6.35
C ARG A 581 9.52 -31.55 5.54
#